data_AF-A0A7V9ZTB9-F1
#
_entry.id   AF-A0A7V9ZTB9-F1
#
_cell.length_a   1.000
_cell.length_b   1.000
_cell.length_c   1.000
_cell.angle_alpha   90.00
_cell.angle_beta   90.00
_cell.angle_gamma   90.00
#
_symmetry.space_group_name_H-M   'P 1'
#
loop_
_entity.id
_entity.type
_entity.pdbx_description
1 polymer ?
#
loop_
_entity_poly.entity_id
_entity_poly.type
_entity_poly.pdbx_seq_one_letter_code
_entity_poly.pdbx_strand_id
1 'polypeptide(L)'
;LALADKTRLRLLNLMREDEICVWFFTEVTGESQPKISRHLAYLRNAGIVSPRRDGKWIHYRIEPPENPFAAKILQDTLDWLKSQSEMQTDYKKLVSICCSAETPVTIVADALAETNKSFRKTELEIYLL
;
A
#
# COMPACT_ATOMS: atom_id res chain seq x y z
N LEU A 1 1.25 -19.36 2.45
CA LEU A 1 0.31 -18.34 3.00
C LEU A 1 0.79 -16.95 2.63
N ALA A 2 -0.10 -16.07 2.18
CA ALA A 2 0.26 -14.76 1.61
C ALA A 2 0.86 -13.80 2.66
N LEU A 3 0.30 -13.76 3.88
CA LEU A 3 0.74 -12.85 4.95
C LEU A 3 1.88 -13.40 5.84
N ALA A 4 2.40 -14.60 5.56
CA ALA A 4 3.38 -15.28 6.43
C ALA A 4 4.86 -14.99 6.07
N ASP A 5 5.13 -13.96 5.28
CA ASP A 5 6.47 -13.68 4.75
C ASP A 5 6.80 -12.22 4.91
N LYS A 6 7.99 -11.98 5.46
CA LYS A 6 8.46 -10.66 5.81
C LYS A 6 8.51 -9.72 4.60
N THR A 7 9.00 -10.18 3.46
CA THR A 7 9.09 -9.34 2.25
C THR A 7 7.71 -8.93 1.78
N ARG A 8 6.75 -9.87 1.76
CA ARG A 8 5.36 -9.54 1.39
C ARG A 8 4.72 -8.54 2.36
N LEU A 9 4.97 -8.66 3.66
CA LEU A 9 4.51 -7.68 4.64
C LEU A 9 5.15 -6.30 4.44
N ARG A 10 6.45 -6.24 4.11
CA ARG A 10 7.13 -4.99 3.75
C ARG A 10 6.46 -4.34 2.54
N LEU A 11 6.19 -5.10 1.47
CA LEU A 11 5.51 -4.59 0.28
C LEU A 11 4.11 -4.05 0.61
N LEU A 12 3.31 -4.77 1.39
CA LEU A 12 1.99 -4.33 1.84
C LEU A 12 2.07 -3.03 2.65
N ASN A 13 3.03 -2.91 3.56
CA ASN A 13 3.23 -1.66 4.31
C ASN A 13 3.62 -0.48 3.40
N LEU A 14 4.33 -0.72 2.30
CA LEU A 14 4.68 0.35 1.35
C LEU A 14 3.47 0.82 0.52
N MET A 15 2.48 -0.06 0.27
CA MET A 15 1.23 0.27 -0.44
C MET A 15 0.11 0.75 0.49
N ARG A 16 0.43 1.13 1.74
CA ARG A 16 -0.59 1.39 2.78
C ARG A 16 -1.45 2.64 2.56
N GLU A 17 -1.03 3.52 1.66
CA GLU A 17 -1.70 4.81 1.37
C GLU A 17 -2.11 4.93 -0.10
N ASP A 18 -1.28 4.44 -1.01
CA ASP A 18 -1.55 4.50 -2.45
C ASP A 18 -0.81 3.36 -3.19
N GLU A 19 -0.99 3.30 -4.50
CA GLU A 19 -0.30 2.38 -5.38
C GLU A 19 1.18 2.72 -5.58
N ILE A 20 2.02 1.69 -5.68
CA ILE A 20 3.47 1.84 -5.76
C ILE A 20 4.01 1.16 -7.02
N CYS A 21 4.89 1.85 -7.74
CA CYS A 21 5.61 1.28 -8.88
C CYS A 21 6.55 0.17 -8.42
N VAL A 22 6.68 -0.90 -9.22
CA VAL A 22 7.58 -2.03 -8.92
C VAL A 22 9.02 -1.58 -8.63
N TRP A 23 9.50 -0.53 -9.30
CA TRP A 23 10.84 0.00 -9.11
C TRP A 23 11.08 0.57 -7.69
N PHE A 24 10.09 1.24 -7.10
CA PHE A 24 10.23 1.76 -5.74
C PHE A 24 10.36 0.63 -4.71
N PHE A 25 9.70 -0.50 -4.93
CA PHE A 25 9.87 -1.65 -4.04
C PHE A 25 11.30 -2.16 -4.06
N THR A 26 11.92 -2.29 -5.23
CA THR A 26 13.31 -2.76 -5.32
C THR A 26 14.27 -1.78 -4.65
N GLU A 27 14.06 -0.47 -4.85
CA GLU A 27 14.91 0.57 -4.29
C GLU A 27 14.82 0.63 -2.76
N VAL A 28 13.59 0.60 -2.22
CA VAL A 28 13.36 0.67 -0.77
C VAL A 28 13.80 -0.61 -0.07
N THR A 29 13.47 -1.77 -0.64
CA THR A 29 13.72 -3.05 0.02
C THR A 29 15.15 -3.55 -0.14
N GLY A 30 15.89 -3.06 -1.14
CA GLY A 30 17.22 -3.54 -1.52
C GLY A 30 17.21 -4.91 -2.22
N GLU A 31 16.03 -5.38 -2.61
CA GLU A 31 15.82 -6.71 -3.18
C GLU A 31 15.76 -6.66 -4.71
N SER A 32 16.12 -7.76 -5.36
CA SER A 32 16.10 -7.82 -6.82
C SER A 32 14.68 -7.80 -7.39
N GLN A 33 14.51 -7.18 -8.56
CA GLN A 33 13.22 -7.10 -9.26
C GLN A 33 12.55 -8.48 -9.50
N PRO A 34 13.27 -9.56 -9.88
CA PRO A 34 12.67 -10.88 -10.02
C PRO A 34 12.10 -11.40 -8.69
N LYS A 35 12.76 -11.16 -7.56
CA LYS A 35 12.29 -11.56 -6.24
C LYS A 35 11.03 -10.78 -5.85
N ILE A 36 11.04 -9.47 -6.04
CA ILE A 36 9.87 -8.60 -5.78
C ILE A 36 8.68 -9.01 -6.65
N SER A 37 8.91 -9.23 -7.95
CA SER A 37 7.86 -9.66 -8.88
C SER A 37 7.25 -11.01 -8.47
N ARG A 38 8.06 -11.95 -7.98
CA ARG A 38 7.58 -13.22 -7.44
C ARG A 38 6.70 -13.03 -6.21
N HIS A 39 7.10 -12.17 -5.27
CA HIS A 39 6.30 -11.87 -4.08
C HIS A 39 4.98 -11.17 -4.43
N LEU A 40 4.98 -10.23 -5.38
CA LEU A 40 3.78 -9.59 -5.89
C LEU A 40 2.85 -10.58 -6.59
N ALA A 41 3.38 -11.54 -7.35
CA ALA A 41 2.59 -12.60 -7.95
C ALA A 41 1.89 -13.47 -6.88
N TYR A 42 2.56 -13.80 -5.77
CA TYR A 42 1.93 -14.51 -4.66
C TYR A 42 0.80 -13.70 -4.01
N LEU A 43 1.00 -12.39 -3.79
CA LEU A 43 -0.03 -11.51 -3.24
C LEU A 43 -1.23 -11.38 -4.20
N ARG A 44 -0.95 -11.23 -5.50
CA ARG A 44 -1.98 -11.12 -6.54
C ARG A 44 -2.81 -12.39 -6.66
N ASN A 45 -2.15 -13.55 -6.67
CA ASN A 45 -2.84 -14.85 -6.72
C ASN A 45 -3.67 -15.10 -5.46
N ALA A 46 -3.36 -14.43 -4.34
CA ALA A 46 -4.16 -14.46 -3.13
C ALA A 46 -5.27 -13.38 -3.11
N GLY A 47 -5.39 -12.55 -4.15
CA GLY A 47 -6.38 -11.48 -4.25
C GLY A 47 -6.13 -10.29 -3.33
N ILE A 48 -4.92 -10.14 -2.76
CA ILE A 48 -4.61 -9.08 -1.78
C ILE A 48 -4.10 -7.80 -2.47
N VAL A 49 -3.62 -7.92 -3.71
CA VAL A 49 -3.11 -6.79 -4.49
C VAL A 49 -3.57 -6.88 -5.93
N SER A 50 -3.74 -5.72 -6.55
CA SER A 50 -4.09 -5.59 -7.97
C SER A 50 -3.04 -4.75 -8.71
N PRO A 51 -2.61 -5.19 -9.92
CA PRO A 51 -1.70 -4.42 -10.75
C PRO A 51 -2.45 -3.42 -11.64
N ARG A 52 -1.89 -2.22 -11.80
CA ARG A 52 -2.28 -1.24 -12.82
C ARG A 52 -1.09 -0.92 -13.72
N ARG A 53 -1.32 -0.83 -15.03
CA ARG A 53 -0.28 -0.46 -15.99
C ARG A 53 -0.35 1.03 -16.31
N ASP A 54 0.79 1.70 -16.28
CA ASP A 54 0.96 3.09 -16.62
C ASP A 54 2.14 3.25 -17.59
N GLY A 55 1.82 3.31 -18.89
CA GLY A 55 2.82 3.24 -19.96
C GLY A 55 3.70 1.98 -19.88
N LYS A 56 4.98 2.17 -19.55
CA LYS A 56 5.97 1.09 -19.39
C LYS A 56 6.04 0.56 -17.95
N TRP A 57 5.41 1.24 -17.01
CA TRP A 57 5.48 0.94 -15.59
C TRP A 57 4.28 0.13 -15.11
N ILE A 58 4.49 -0.67 -14.08
CA ILE A 58 3.43 -1.42 -13.40
C ILE A 58 3.40 -0.96 -11.95
N HIS A 59 2.21 -0.59 -11.51
CA HIS A 59 1.88 -0.16 -10.16
C HIS A 59 1.08 -1.25 -9.48
N TYR A 60 1.24 -1.39 -8.17
CA TYR A 60 0.45 -2.29 -7.35
C TYR A 60 -0.21 -1.52 -6.23
N ARG A 61 -1.47 -1.84 -5.96
CA ARG A 61 -2.23 -1.37 -4.81
C ARG A 61 -2.76 -2.55 -4.01
N ILE A 62 -3.11 -2.30 -2.75
CA ILE A 62 -3.85 -3.26 -1.94
C ILE A 62 -5.28 -3.34 -2.48
N GLU A 63 -5.77 -4.56 -2.63
CA GLU A 63 -7.15 -4.86 -2.98
C GLU A 63 -7.80 -5.52 -1.75
N PRO A 64 -8.71 -4.81 -1.05
CA PRO A 64 -9.40 -5.38 0.10
C PRO A 64 -10.22 -6.60 -0.33
N PRO A 65 -10.16 -7.73 0.41
CA PRO A 65 -10.95 -8.90 0.07
C PRO A 65 -12.44 -8.63 0.27
N GLU A 66 -13.29 -9.23 -0.58
CA GLU A 66 -14.75 -9.06 -0.53
C GLU A 66 -15.37 -9.54 0.80
N ASN A 67 -14.76 -10.53 1.44
CA ASN A 67 -15.21 -11.03 2.74
C ASN A 67 -14.86 -10.03 3.85
N PRO A 68 -15.84 -9.50 4.61
CA PRO A 68 -15.60 -8.46 5.61
C PRO A 68 -14.66 -8.89 6.75
N PHE A 69 -14.69 -10.16 7.16
CA PHE A 69 -13.80 -10.68 8.21
C PHE A 69 -12.36 -10.76 7.70
N ALA A 70 -12.17 -11.23 6.46
CA ALA A 70 -10.84 -11.22 5.84
C ALA A 70 -10.32 -9.80 5.65
N ALA A 71 -11.19 -8.85 5.28
CA ALA A 71 -10.83 -7.45 5.12
C ALA A 71 -10.39 -6.85 6.46
N LYS A 72 -11.12 -7.15 7.54
CA LYS A 72 -10.74 -6.73 8.89
C LYS A 72 -9.39 -7.31 9.32
N ILE A 73 -9.14 -8.61 9.09
CA ILE A 73 -7.85 -9.23 9.41
C ILE A 73 -6.70 -8.56 8.65
N LEU A 74 -6.89 -8.28 7.36
CA LEU A 74 -5.91 -7.56 6.56
C LEU A 74 -5.69 -6.15 7.12
N GLN A 75 -6.75 -5.42 7.43
CA GLN A 75 -6.67 -4.07 7.99
C GLN A 75 -5.94 -4.05 9.34
N ASP A 76 -6.31 -4.91 10.27
CA ASP A 76 -5.65 -5.05 11.58
C ASP A 76 -4.16 -5.37 11.41
N THR A 77 -3.82 -6.21 10.41
CA THR A 77 -2.43 -6.52 10.05
C THR A 77 -1.69 -5.28 9.56
N LEU A 78 -2.28 -4.52 8.63
CA LEU A 78 -1.68 -3.29 8.09
C LEU A 78 -1.47 -2.24 9.18
N ASP A 79 -2.43 -2.10 10.11
CA ASP A 79 -2.30 -1.17 11.23
C ASP A 79 -1.23 -1.62 12.22
N TRP A 80 -1.11 -2.93 12.49
CA TRP A 80 0.01 -3.46 13.25
C TRP A 80 1.36 -3.19 12.58
N LEU A 81 1.48 -3.35 11.26
CA LEU A 81 2.72 -3.06 10.52
C LEU A 81 3.16 -1.60 10.69
N LYS A 82 2.22 -0.65 10.81
CA LYS A 82 2.54 0.77 11.08
C LYS A 82 3.27 0.97 12.41
N SER A 83 3.09 0.07 13.38
CA SER A 83 3.79 0.14 14.67
C SER A 83 5.23 -0.42 14.64
N GLN A 84 5.61 -1.13 13.58
CA GLN A 84 6.89 -1.83 13.52
C GLN A 84 8.02 -0.90 13.01
N SER A 85 9.12 -0.80 13.75
CA SER A 85 10.23 0.12 13.46
C SER A 85 10.88 -0.11 12.09
N GLU A 86 11.05 -1.36 11.69
CA GLU A 86 11.59 -1.73 10.38
C GLU A 86 10.66 -1.27 9.24
N MET A 87 9.36 -1.49 9.39
CA MET A 87 8.34 -1.06 8.42
C MET A 87 8.28 0.47 8.29
N GLN A 88 8.44 1.19 9.40
CA GLN A 88 8.55 2.64 9.39
C GLN A 88 9.84 3.13 8.72
N THR A 89 10.93 2.38 8.85
CA THR A 89 12.20 2.73 8.17
C THR A 89 12.03 2.62 6.66
N ASP A 90 11.44 1.54 6.17
CA ASP A 90 11.15 1.37 4.74
C ASP A 90 10.18 2.43 4.21
N TYR A 91 9.11 2.72 4.94
CA TYR A 91 8.15 3.75 4.54
C TYR A 91 8.79 5.16 4.51
N LYS A 92 9.66 5.51 5.46
CA LYS A 92 10.41 6.77 5.44
C LYS A 92 11.36 6.85 4.24
N LYS A 93 12.03 5.75 3.88
CA LYS A 93 12.85 5.68 2.67
C LYS A 93 12.00 5.93 1.43
N LEU A 94 10.83 5.29 1.33
CA LEU A 94 9.90 5.49 0.22
C LEU A 94 9.55 6.98 0.08
N VAL A 95 9.05 7.61 1.14
CA VAL A 95 8.69 9.04 1.14
C VAL A 95 9.87 9.91 0.73
N SER A 96 11.09 9.60 1.19
CA SER A 96 12.29 10.33 0.79
C SER A 96 12.63 10.22 -0.69
N ILE A 97 12.43 9.05 -1.32
CA ILE A 97 12.67 8.83 -2.76
C ILE A 97 11.56 9.48 -3.58
N CYS A 98 10.33 9.42 -3.09
CA CYS A 98 9.15 10.02 -3.71
C CYS A 98 9.21 11.55 -3.77
N CYS A 99 9.91 12.20 -2.83
CA CYS A 99 10.06 13.66 -2.78
C CYS A 99 11.36 14.18 -3.44
N SER A 100 12.18 13.33 -4.07
CA SER A 100 13.32 13.80 -4.85
C SER A 100 12.93 14.06 -6.32
N ALA A 101 13.34 15.22 -6.82
CA ALA A 101 12.85 15.90 -8.02
C ALA A 101 13.14 15.22 -9.39
N GLU A 102 13.51 13.94 -9.42
CA GLU A 102 13.84 13.19 -10.64
C GLU A 102 13.11 11.85 -10.73
N THR A 103 11.86 11.78 -10.26
CA THR A 103 11.04 10.57 -10.38
C THR A 103 10.01 10.68 -11.52
N PRO A 104 9.94 9.71 -12.44
CA PRO A 104 9.04 9.76 -13.61
C PRO A 104 7.60 9.37 -13.29
N VAL A 105 7.14 9.49 -12.04
CA VAL A 105 5.85 8.96 -11.60
C VAL A 105 5.14 9.94 -10.67
N THR A 106 3.98 10.39 -11.11
CA THR A 106 2.94 11.01 -10.28
C THR A 106 2.47 10.01 -9.23
N ILE A 107 3.00 10.14 -8.02
CA ILE A 107 2.27 9.75 -6.82
C ILE A 107 1.09 10.71 -6.78
N VAL A 108 -0.14 10.19 -6.79
CA VAL A 108 -1.31 11.05 -6.83
C VAL A 108 -1.25 11.92 -5.58
N ALA A 109 -1.09 13.23 -5.77
CA ALA A 109 -0.87 14.23 -4.73
C ALA A 109 -2.14 14.48 -3.88
N ASP A 110 -3.06 13.53 -3.81
CA ASP A 110 -4.38 13.73 -3.21
C ASP A 110 -4.47 13.20 -1.77
N ALA A 111 -3.57 12.32 -1.32
CA ALA A 111 -3.62 11.78 0.04
C ALA A 111 -3.02 12.70 1.13
N LEU A 112 -2.22 13.70 0.76
CA LEU A 112 -1.65 14.67 1.72
C LEU A 112 -2.44 15.99 1.81
N ALA A 113 -3.52 16.15 1.04
CA ALA A 113 -4.41 17.31 1.11
C ALA A 113 -5.65 17.08 1.99
N GLU A 114 -6.01 15.82 2.32
CA GLU A 114 -7.26 15.52 3.04
C GLU A 114 -7.11 15.32 4.55
N THR A 115 -5.90 15.32 5.10
CA THR A 115 -5.67 15.20 6.56
C THR A 115 -6.12 16.43 7.38
N ASN A 116 -6.81 17.40 6.79
CA ASN A 116 -7.31 18.56 7.53
C ASN A 116 -8.75 19.00 7.22
N LYS A 117 -9.62 18.13 6.67
CA LYS A 117 -11.02 18.54 6.41
C LYS A 117 -12.07 17.43 6.30
N SER A 118 -12.14 16.45 7.21
CA SER A 118 -13.43 15.78 7.47
C SER A 118 -13.46 15.07 8.83
N PHE A 119 -13.38 15.86 9.89
CA PHE A 119 -13.75 15.47 11.25
C PHE A 119 -14.90 16.37 11.73
N ARG A 120 -16.00 16.49 10.98
CA ARG A 120 -17.33 16.92 11.50
C ARG A 120 -18.47 16.50 10.56
N LYS A 121 -19.49 15.88 11.16
CA LYS A 121 -20.84 15.54 10.65
C LYS A 121 -20.83 14.39 9.63
N THR A 122 -21.51 13.26 9.84
CA THR A 122 -22.93 13.14 10.21
C THR A 122 -23.22 11.79 10.91
N GLU A 123 -23.43 11.82 12.22
CA GLU A 123 -24.56 11.08 12.80
C GLU A 123 -25.81 11.95 12.58
N LEU A 124 -26.97 11.31 12.43
CA LEU A 124 -28.33 11.87 12.21
C LEU A 124 -28.80 11.90 10.74
N GLU A 125 -29.27 10.75 10.23
CA GLU A 125 -30.41 10.66 9.29
C GLU A 125 -30.88 9.18 9.10
N ILE A 126 -31.30 8.52 10.19
CA ILE A 126 -32.04 7.23 10.12
C ILE A 126 -33.41 7.32 10.84
N TYR A 127 -33.94 8.53 11.07
CA TYR A 127 -35.30 8.71 11.60
C TYR A 127 -36.11 9.69 10.75
N LEU A 128 -36.46 9.27 9.53
CA LEU A 128 -37.68 9.67 8.81
C LEU A 128 -37.78 8.89 7.50
N LEU A 129 -38.28 7.65 7.58
CA LEU A 129 -39.28 7.03 6.70
C LEU A 129 -39.75 5.72 7.34
#